data_AF-A0A969Z8E2-F1
#
_entry.id   AF-A0A969Z8E2-F1
#
_cell.length_a   1.000
_cell.length_b   1.000
_cell.length_c   1.000
_cell.angle_alpha   90.00
_cell.angle_beta   90.00
_cell.angle_gamma   90.00
#
_symmetry.space_group_name_H-M   'P 1'
#
loop_
_entity.id
_entity.type
_entity.pdbx_description
1 polymer ?
#
loop_
_entity_poly.entity_id
_entity_poly.type
_entity_poly.pdbx_seq_one_letter_code
_entity_poly.pdbx_strand_id
1 'polypeptide(L)' 'MSEQINNELQKLCGLAADMALTEKIRHQAMQSIADIGSHEALLVLLDLAANKNLTVKDRELALKYAKNIIKKDY' A
#
# COMPACT_ATOMS: atom_id res chain seq x y z
N MET A 1 17.13 11.80 -0.36
CA MET A 1 16.09 10.80 -0.04
C MET A 1 15.63 10.23 -1.35
N SER A 2 16.03 9.02 -1.74
CA SER A 2 15.84 8.67 -3.16
C SER A 2 15.77 7.17 -3.49
N GLU A 3 16.66 6.31 -3.00
CA GLU A 3 16.63 4.89 -3.43
C GLU A 3 16.15 3.92 -2.35
N GLN A 4 16.54 4.14 -1.10
CA GLN A 4 16.24 3.17 -0.04
C GLN A 4 14.75 3.12 0.31
N ILE A 5 14.08 4.27 0.35
CA ILE A 5 12.62 4.37 0.56
C ILE A 5 11.87 3.74 -0.61
N ASN A 6 12.37 3.91 -1.84
CA ASN A 6 11.77 3.31 -3.03
C ASN A 6 11.90 1.77 -3.01
N ASN A 7 13.08 1.26 -2.63
CA ASN A 7 13.31 -0.17 -2.47
C ASN A 7 12.42 -0.79 -1.36
N GLU A 8 12.18 -0.07 -0.27
CA GLU A 8 11.28 -0.50 0.79
C GLU A 8 9.82 -0.51 0.33
N LEU A 9 9.36 0.55 -0.34
CA LEU A 9 8.03 0.63 -0.94
C LEU A 9 7.79 -0.50 -1.95
N GLN A 10 8.77 -0.83 -2.79
CA GLN A 10 8.68 -1.95 -3.73
C GLN A 10 8.50 -3.29 -3.01
N LYS A 11 9.29 -3.53 -1.94
CA LYS A 11 9.15 -4.76 -1.14
C LYS A 11 7.78 -4.85 -0.47
N LEU A 12 7.33 -3.77 0.15
CA LEU A 12 6.02 -3.71 0.80
C LEU A 12 4.88 -3.88 -0.20
N CYS A 13 4.98 -3.27 -1.40
CA CYS A 13 4.01 -3.44 -2.47
C CYS A 13 3.93 -4.92 -2.92
N GLY A 14 5.08 -5.58 -3.09
CA GLY A 14 5.14 -7.00 -3.40
C GLY A 14 4.42 -7.86 -2.35
N LEU A 15 4.67 -7.61 -1.06
CA LEU A 15 3.99 -8.31 0.03
C LEU A 15 2.48 -8.01 0.07
N ALA A 16 2.07 -6.78 -0.18
CA ALA A 16 0.67 -6.37 -0.21
C ALA A 16 -0.10 -6.99 -1.39
N ALA A 17 0.59 -7.28 -2.50
CA ALA A 17 0.00 -7.86 -3.71
C ALA A 17 0.05 -9.40 -3.76
N ASP A 18 0.81 -10.06 -2.88
CA ASP A 18 1.02 -11.50 -2.92
C ASP A 18 -0.16 -12.28 -2.31
N MET A 19 -1.03 -12.79 -3.19
CA MET A 19 -2.19 -13.59 -2.82
C MET A 19 -1.88 -14.97 -2.25
N ALA A 20 -0.61 -15.43 -2.28
CA ALA A 20 -0.18 -16.62 -1.56
C ALA A 20 0.03 -16.36 -0.06
N LEU A 21 0.21 -15.09 0.33
CA LEU A 21 0.31 -14.70 1.74
C LEU A 21 -1.07 -14.58 2.39
N THR A 22 -1.10 -14.65 3.71
CA THR A 22 -2.33 -14.45 4.48
C THR A 22 -2.82 -13.01 4.38
N GLU A 23 -4.13 -12.81 4.50
CA GLU A 23 -4.76 -11.48 4.56
C GLU A 23 -4.07 -10.56 5.59
N LYS A 24 -3.74 -11.10 6.77
CA LYS A 24 -3.07 -10.36 7.83
C LYS A 24 -1.73 -9.77 7.37
N ILE A 25 -0.91 -10.56 6.68
CA ILE A 25 0.41 -10.11 6.20
C ILE A 25 0.25 -9.02 5.15
N ARG A 26 -0.68 -9.21 4.19
CA ARG A 26 -0.95 -8.20 3.15
C ARG A 26 -1.44 -6.88 3.75
N HIS A 27 -2.37 -6.95 4.70
CA HIS A 27 -2.89 -5.77 5.40
C HIS A 27 -1.81 -5.04 6.21
N GLN A 28 -0.91 -5.79 6.87
CA GLN A 28 0.22 -5.19 7.58
C GLN A 28 1.17 -4.47 6.61
N ALA A 29 1.46 -5.07 5.44
CA ALA A 29 2.25 -4.42 4.42
C ALA A 29 1.58 -3.12 3.91
N MET A 30 0.27 -3.14 3.64
CA MET A 30 -0.48 -1.92 3.26
C MET A 30 -0.44 -0.84 4.33
N GLN A 31 -0.54 -1.21 5.61
CA GLN A 31 -0.41 -0.27 6.71
C GLN A 31 0.99 0.34 6.75
N SER A 32 2.06 -0.45 6.59
CA SER A 32 3.43 0.06 6.53
C SER A 32 3.64 1.02 5.36
N ILE A 33 3.04 0.75 4.19
CA ILE A 33 3.04 1.71 3.07
C ILE A 33 2.34 3.00 3.48
N ALA A 34 1.19 2.91 4.14
CA ALA A 34 0.44 4.08 4.60
C ALA A 34 1.21 4.93 5.63
N ASP A 35 1.95 4.28 6.52
CA ASP A 35 2.72 4.92 7.58
C ASP A 35 3.95 5.68 7.05
N ILE A 36 4.47 5.31 5.86
CA ILE A 36 5.52 6.08 5.17
C ILE A 36 5.03 7.49 4.83
N GLY A 37 3.75 7.63 4.46
CA GLY A 37 3.12 8.94 4.31
C GLY A 37 3.77 9.83 3.25
N SER A 38 4.20 9.30 2.10
CA SER A 38 4.78 10.06 0.98
C SER A 38 3.93 10.00 -0.30
N HIS A 39 4.19 10.88 -1.27
CA HIS A 39 3.50 10.83 -2.56
C HIS A 39 3.66 9.47 -3.26
N GLU A 40 4.82 8.85 -3.18
CA GLU A 40 5.07 7.52 -3.74
C GLU A 40 4.24 6.45 -3.01
N ALA A 41 4.13 6.54 -1.69
CA ALA A 41 3.25 5.66 -0.92
C ALA A 41 1.76 5.83 -1.31
N LEU A 42 1.33 7.06 -1.65
CA LEU A 42 0.00 7.31 -2.20
C LEU A 42 -0.25 6.50 -3.46
N LEU A 43 0.67 6.65 -4.43
CA LEU A 43 0.54 6.05 -5.74
C LEU A 43 0.51 4.52 -5.63
N VAL A 44 1.38 3.94 -4.80
CA VAL A 44 1.39 2.50 -4.53
C VAL A 44 0.06 2.02 -3.96
N LEU A 45 -0.54 2.74 -3.00
CA LEU A 45 -1.84 2.36 -2.44
C LEU A 45 -2.98 2.48 -3.45
N LEU A 46 -2.94 3.49 -4.33
CA LEU A 46 -3.92 3.63 -5.41
C LEU A 46 -3.77 2.52 -6.47
N ASP A 47 -2.55 2.12 -6.79
CA ASP A 47 -2.27 0.98 -7.67
C ASP A 47 -2.81 -0.33 -7.06
N LEU A 48 -2.60 -0.56 -5.75
CA LEU A 48 -3.17 -1.70 -5.04
C LEU A 48 -4.72 -1.66 -5.04
N ALA A 49 -5.33 -0.50 -4.84
CA ALA A 49 -6.79 -0.36 -4.92
C ALA A 49 -7.34 -0.64 -6.33
N ALA A 50 -6.57 -0.32 -7.37
CA ALA A 50 -6.92 -0.61 -8.76
C ALA A 50 -6.62 -2.07 -9.18
N ASN A 51 -5.81 -2.81 -8.41
CA ASN A 51 -5.39 -4.17 -8.75
C ASN A 51 -6.55 -5.17 -8.67
N LYS A 52 -7.05 -5.62 -9.83
CA LYS A 52 -8.17 -6.56 -9.95
C LYS A 52 -7.87 -7.98 -9.46
N ASN A 53 -6.60 -8.32 -9.23
CA ASN A 53 -6.20 -9.63 -8.71
C ASN A 53 -6.33 -9.72 -7.17
N LEU A 54 -6.45 -8.58 -6.50
CA LEU A 54 -6.69 -8.51 -5.05
C LEU A 54 -8.17 -8.69 -4.73
N THR A 55 -8.45 -9.09 -3.49
CA THR A 55 -9.82 -9.16 -2.99
C THR A 55 -10.44 -7.77 -2.90
N VAL A 56 -11.78 -7.68 -2.96
CA VAL A 56 -12.49 -6.41 -2.76
C VAL A 56 -12.10 -5.76 -1.43
N LYS A 57 -11.96 -6.55 -0.37
CA LYS A 57 -11.57 -6.10 0.97
C LYS A 57 -10.17 -5.47 0.99
N ASP A 58 -9.18 -6.13 0.38
CA ASP A 58 -7.81 -5.63 0.25
C ASP A 58 -7.80 -4.29 -0.51
N ARG A 59 -8.56 -4.20 -1.61
CA ARG A 59 -8.65 -3.00 -2.44
C ARG A 59 -9.31 -1.83 -1.72
N GLU A 60 -10.38 -2.09 -0.98
CA GLU A 60 -11.05 -1.09 -0.14
C GLU A 60 -10.14 -0.60 0.99
N LEU A 61 -9.35 -1.50 1.59
CA LEU A 61 -8.39 -1.14 2.62
C LEU A 61 -7.28 -0.23 2.06
N ALA A 62 -6.72 -0.58 0.90
CA ALA A 62 -5.72 0.24 0.22
C ALA A 62 -6.27 1.65 -0.09
N LEU A 63 -7.50 1.74 -0.61
CA LEU A 63 -8.17 3.01 -0.87
C LEU A 63 -8.41 3.84 0.41
N LYS A 64 -8.81 3.18 1.50
CA LYS A 64 -8.96 3.81 2.82
C LYS A 64 -7.64 4.42 3.29
N TYR A 65 -6.53 3.69 3.16
CA TYR A 65 -5.22 4.20 3.54
C TYR A 65 -4.77 5.35 2.63
N ALA A 66 -4.90 5.24 1.30
CA ALA A 66 -4.61 6.33 0.38
C ALA A 66 -5.35 7.62 0.76
N LYS A 67 -6.67 7.52 1.03
CA LYS A 67 -7.49 8.64 1.50
C LYS A 67 -6.97 9.24 2.81
N ASN A 68 -6.51 8.42 3.74
CA ASN A 68 -5.98 8.89 5.02
C ASN A 68 -4.71 9.70 4.83
N ILE A 69 -3.84 9.31 3.90
CA ILE A 69 -2.63 10.09 3.69
C ILE A 69 -2.95 11.43 3.00
N ILE A 70 -3.86 11.45 2.01
CA ILE A 70 -4.37 12.71 1.42
C ILE A 70 -4.90 13.66 2.50
N LYS A 71 -5.67 13.13 3.48
CA LYS A 71 -6.22 13.93 4.58
C LYS A 71 -5.19 14.45 5.58
N LYS A 72 -3.99 13.86 5.61
CA LYS A 72 -2.92 14.28 6.53
C LYS A 72 -2.06 15.41 5.95
N ASP A 73 -2.33 15.87 4.72
CA ASP A 73 -1.60 16.95 4.02
C ASP A 73 -0.07 16.75 4.04
N TYR A 74 0.38 15.53 3.67
CA TYR A 74 1.78 15.13 3.41
C TYR A 74 2.90 16.08 3.85
#